data_AF-A0A973EY65-F1
#
_entry.id   AF-A0A973EY65-F1
#
_cell.length_a   1.000
_cell.length_b   1.000
_cell.length_c   1.000
_cell.angle_alpha   90.00
_cell.angle_beta   90.00
_cell.angle_gamma   90.00
#
_symmetry.space_group_name_H-M   'P 1'
#
loop_
_entity.id
_entity.type
_entity.pdbx_description
1 polymer ?
#
loop_
_entity_poly.entity_id
_entity_poly.type
_entity_poly.pdbx_seq_one_letter_code
_entity_poly.pdbx_strand_id
1 'polypeptide(L)' 'MIYLTRRERFCAAHRMFRPEWTDEINSSVFGKCSNPMWHGHNYVL' A
#
# COMPACT_ATOMS: atom_id res chain seq x y z
N MET A 1 -10.30 10.83 -31.65
CA MET A 1 -9.05 10.63 -30.88
C MET A 1 -8.99 9.17 -30.47
N ILE A 2 -7.88 8.45 -30.71
CA ILE A 2 -7.76 7.02 -30.37
C ILE A 2 -6.85 6.89 -29.14
N TYR A 3 -7.23 6.04 -28.20
CA TYR A 3 -6.43 5.69 -27.02
C TYR A 3 -6.09 4.20 -27.04
N LEU A 4 -4.86 3.88 -26.70
CA LEU A 4 -4.37 2.52 -26.53
C LEU A 4 -3.82 2.39 -25.10
N THR A 5 -4.23 1.35 -24.39
CA THR A 5 -3.83 1.08 -23.01
C THR A 5 -3.33 -0.35 -22.89
N ARG A 6 -2.27 -0.57 -22.09
CA ARG A 6 -1.75 -1.89 -21.70
C ARG A 6 -2.02 -2.11 -20.22
N ARG A 7 -2.38 -3.33 -19.85
CA ARG A 7 -2.61 -3.74 -18.47
C ARG A 7 -1.58 -4.76 -18.02
N GLU A 8 -0.93 -4.52 -16.88
CA GLU A 8 0.11 -5.39 -16.32
C GLU A 8 -0.18 -5.79 -14.87
N ARG A 9 0.54 -6.80 -14.36
CA ARG A 9 0.43 -7.24 -12.96
C ARG A 9 1.78 -7.42 -12.30
N PHE A 10 1.87 -7.11 -11.01
CA PHE A 10 3.02 -7.44 -10.19
C PHE A 10 2.62 -7.65 -8.73
N CYS A 11 3.46 -8.40 -8.00
CA CYS A 11 3.24 -8.68 -6.58
C CYS A 11 4.23 -7.86 -5.75
N ALA A 12 3.77 -7.19 -4.69
CA ALA A 12 4.63 -6.45 -3.77
C ALA A 12 4.07 -6.39 -2.35
N ALA A 13 4.98 -6.27 -1.37
CA ALA A 13 4.66 -6.04 0.03
C ALA A 13 4.89 -4.57 0.42
N HIS A 14 4.06 -4.03 1.31
CA HIS A 14 4.15 -2.66 1.80
C HIS A 14 3.53 -2.48 3.20
N ARG A 15 3.82 -1.35 3.83
CA ARG A 15 3.26 -0.88 5.10
C ARG A 15 2.97 0.61 4.94
N MET A 16 1.74 1.01 5.26
CA MET A 16 1.41 2.43 5.34
C MET A 16 1.94 2.95 6.67
N PHE A 17 2.96 3.81 6.63
CA PHE A 17 3.60 4.31 7.84
C PHE A 17 4.17 5.70 7.60
N ARG A 18 3.95 6.61 8.55
CA ARG A 18 4.61 7.91 8.61
C ARG A 18 5.68 7.92 9.71
N PRO A 19 6.96 8.16 9.37
CA PRO A 19 8.06 8.13 10.34
C PRO A 19 7.96 9.11 11.49
N GLU A 20 7.26 10.22 11.30
CA GLU A 20 7.11 11.27 12.31
C GLU A 20 6.00 10.95 13.33
N TRP A 21 5.25 9.86 13.14
CA TRP A 21 4.13 9.47 13.98
C TRP A 21 4.49 8.27 14.86
N THR A 22 3.87 8.20 16.04
CA THR A 22 3.95 6.99 16.86
C THR A 22 3.20 5.84 16.18
N ASP A 23 3.46 4.61 16.63
CA ASP A 23 2.77 3.43 16.09
C ASP A 23 1.26 3.49 16.39
N GLU A 24 0.82 4.10 17.50
CA GLU A 24 -0.60 4.27 17.83
C GLU A 24 -1.29 5.22 16.86
N ILE A 25 -0.63 6.34 16.51
CA ILE A 25 -1.16 7.29 15.52
C ILE A 25 -1.23 6.59 14.15
N ASN A 26 -0.17 5.89 13.74
CA ASN A 26 -0.18 5.12 12.50
C ASN A 26 -1.26 4.04 12.48
N SER A 27 -1.50 3.35 13.61
CA SER A 27 -2.54 2.34 13.75
C SER A 27 -3.94 2.95 13.70
N SER A 28 -4.16 4.09 14.35
CA SER A 28 -5.47 4.77 14.31
C SER A 28 -5.80 5.30 12.90
N VAL A 29 -4.81 5.82 12.17
CA VAL A 29 -5.01 6.42 10.83
C VAL A 29 -5.08 5.36 9.74
N PHE A 30 -4.14 4.40 9.72
CA PHE A 30 -4.03 3.41 8.63
C PHE A 30 -4.60 2.04 8.98
N GLY A 31 -5.01 1.80 10.23
CA GLY A 31 -5.59 0.55 10.68
C GLY A 31 -4.69 -0.65 10.42
N LYS A 32 -5.25 -1.70 9.80
CA LYS A 32 -4.50 -2.92 9.46
C LYS A 32 -3.38 -2.68 8.44
N CYS A 33 -3.43 -1.59 7.66
CA CYS A 33 -2.41 -1.29 6.66
C CYS A 33 -1.08 -0.81 7.26
N SER A 34 -1.08 -0.33 8.52
CA SER A 34 0.14 0.02 9.26
C SER A 34 0.70 -1.11 10.12
N ASN A 35 0.26 -2.36 9.89
CA ASN A 35 0.80 -3.53 10.57
C ASN A 35 2.34 -3.56 10.51
N PRO A 36 3.06 -3.64 11.66
CA PRO A 36 4.51 -3.77 11.71
C PRO A 36 5.06 -4.97 10.91
N MET A 37 4.25 -6.02 10.75
CA MET A 37 4.58 -7.21 9.95
C MET A 37 4.22 -7.09 8.46
N TRP A 38 3.90 -5.88 7.99
CA TRP A 38 3.59 -5.59 6.59
C TRP A 38 2.36 -6.34 6.07
N HIS A 39 2.00 -6.09 4.80
CA HIS A 39 1.05 -6.90 4.04
C HIS A 39 1.39 -6.78 2.55
N GLY A 40 0.74 -7.54 1.68
CA GLY A 40 1.02 -7.52 0.24
C GLY A 40 -0.21 -7.48 -0.64
N HIS A 41 0.03 -7.17 -1.92
CA HIS A 41 -0.99 -7.09 -2.96
C HIS A 41 -0.47 -7.63 -4.29
N ASN A 42 -1.42 -8.09 -5.11
CA ASN A 42 -1.20 -8.39 -6.53
C ASN A 42 -1.75 -7.20 -7.33
N TYR A 43 -0.91 -6.19 -7.55
CA TYR A 43 -1.28 -4.95 -8.21
C TYR A 43 -1.59 -5.17 -9.70
N VAL A 44 -2.45 -4.31 -10.22
CA VAL A 44 -2.79 -4.22 -11.65
C VAL A 44 -2.51 -2.78 -12.08
N LEU A 45 -1.64 -2.60 -13.07
CA LEU A 45 -1.30 -1.30 -13.70
C LEU A 45 -2.04 -1.15 -15.02
#